data_AF-A0A381XL80-F1
#
_entry.id   AF-A0A381XL80-F1
#
_cell.length_a   1.000
_cell.length_b   1.000
_cell.length_c   1.000
_cell.angle_alpha   90.00
_cell.angle_beta   90.00
_cell.angle_gamma   90.00
#
_symmetry.space_group_name_H-M   'P 1'
#
loop_
_entity.id
_entity.type
_entity.pdbx_description
1 polymer ?
#
loop_
_entity_poly.entity_id
_entity_poly.type
_entity_poly.pdbx_seq_one_letter_code
_entity_poly.pdbx_strand_id
1 'polypeptide(L)'
;MKQKELRHAMETQFRYKFYNSTEFPFLPSMGIRHIMQGFEAPNEEIGYIGMLHLWWVNEDSGIEYDNPRYFVKGTWNSEWLDTPQEGLKLAIKLQAEQAKVYDENKLWEVHIRNNEEIKRKMLTIKEGDEEKELDNEEKIVYN
;
A
#
# COMPACT_ATOMS: atom_id res chain seq x y z
N MET A 1 20.65 -15.09 20.97
CA MET A 1 21.50 -15.27 19.76
C MET A 1 20.93 -16.35 18.84
N LYS A 2 20.76 -17.60 19.29
CA LYS A 2 20.31 -18.73 18.46
C LYS A 2 19.01 -18.51 17.65
N GLN A 3 17.97 -17.90 18.22
CA GLN A 3 16.68 -17.75 17.52
C GLN A 3 16.73 -16.72 16.38
N LYS A 4 17.46 -15.61 16.55
CA LYS A 4 17.59 -14.57 15.51
C LYS A 4 18.38 -15.09 14.30
N GLU A 5 19.44 -15.85 14.56
CA GLU A 5 20.23 -16.52 13.54
C GLU A 5 19.41 -17.59 12.80
N LEU A 6 18.63 -18.39 13.54
CA LEU A 6 17.72 -19.36 12.96
C LEU A 6 16.67 -18.70 12.07
N ARG A 7 16.02 -17.63 12.55
CA ARG A 7 15.06 -16.83 11.76
C ARG A 7 15.71 -16.27 10.50
N HIS A 8 16.91 -15.71 10.61
CA HIS A 8 17.63 -15.18 9.46
C HIS A 8 17.97 -16.26 8.43
N ALA A 9 18.42 -17.45 8.87
CA ALA A 9 18.69 -18.56 7.98
C ALA A 9 17.42 -19.08 7.28
N MET A 10 16.32 -19.24 8.03
CA MET A 10 15.03 -19.67 7.48
C MET A 10 14.45 -18.65 6.49
N GLU A 11 14.51 -17.36 6.82
CA GLU A 11 14.07 -16.28 5.93
C GLU A 11 14.90 -16.24 4.66
N THR A 12 16.23 -16.39 4.76
CA THR A 12 17.12 -16.41 3.60
C THR A 12 16.78 -17.57 2.67
N GLN A 13 16.61 -18.77 3.23
CA GLN A 13 16.23 -19.95 2.46
C GLN A 13 14.86 -19.81 1.81
N PHE A 14 13.89 -19.25 2.54
CA PHE A 14 12.56 -18.98 2.02
C PHE A 14 12.60 -17.95 0.88
N ARG A 15 13.23 -16.80 1.10
CA ARG A 15 13.36 -15.72 0.09
C ARG A 15 14.08 -16.21 -1.16
N TYR A 16 15.11 -17.05 -1.04
CA TYR A 16 15.77 -17.64 -2.20
C TYR A 16 14.82 -18.50 -3.04
N LYS A 17 14.01 -19.35 -2.42
CA LYS A 17 13.00 -20.15 -3.14
C LYS A 17 11.90 -19.27 -3.73
N PHE A 18 11.45 -18.30 -2.94
CA PHE A 18 10.40 -17.37 -3.30
C PHE A 18 10.77 -16.52 -4.52
N TYR A 19 11.94 -15.89 -4.56
CA TYR A 19 12.37 -15.06 -5.69
C TYR A 19 12.67 -15.84 -6.96
N ASN A 20 13.01 -17.12 -6.84
CA ASN A 20 13.27 -17.99 -7.98
C ASN A 20 12.01 -18.69 -8.49
N SER A 21 10.85 -18.52 -7.85
CA SER A 21 9.62 -19.15 -8.30
C SER A 21 9.08 -18.48 -9.57
N THR A 22 8.41 -19.26 -10.40
CA THR A 22 7.89 -18.79 -11.69
C THR A 22 6.78 -17.76 -11.54
N GLU A 23 6.01 -17.87 -10.46
CA GLU A 23 4.86 -17.04 -10.15
C GLU A 23 5.24 -15.73 -9.45
N PHE A 24 6.41 -15.68 -8.79
CA PHE A 24 6.88 -14.52 -8.03
C PHE A 24 6.71 -13.16 -8.73
N PRO A 25 7.09 -13.01 -10.02
CA PRO A 25 6.98 -11.72 -10.72
C PRO A 25 5.54 -11.21 -10.84
N PHE A 26 4.57 -12.12 -10.79
CA PHE A 26 3.16 -11.83 -11.08
C PHE A 26 2.31 -11.70 -9.82
N LEU A 27 2.82 -12.10 -8.64
CA LEU A 27 2.07 -12.06 -7.39
C LEU A 27 1.44 -10.67 -7.11
N PRO A 28 2.19 -9.55 -7.22
CA PRO A 28 1.60 -8.23 -6.95
C PRO A 28 0.47 -7.88 -7.92
N SER A 29 0.63 -8.24 -9.20
CA SER A 29 -0.38 -8.01 -10.25
C SER A 29 -1.63 -8.86 -10.04
N MET A 30 -1.51 -10.03 -9.42
CA MET A 30 -2.66 -10.87 -9.00
C MET A 30 -3.29 -10.38 -7.69
N GLY A 31 -2.85 -9.26 -7.13
CA GLY A 31 -3.33 -8.72 -5.86
C GLY A 31 -2.71 -9.39 -4.63
N ILE A 32 -1.81 -10.36 -4.81
CA ILE A 32 -1.09 -11.02 -3.73
C ILE A 32 0.05 -10.10 -3.27
N ARG A 33 -0.23 -9.31 -2.24
CA ARG A 33 0.71 -8.35 -1.65
C ARG A 33 1.23 -8.76 -0.28
N HIS A 34 0.65 -9.78 0.34
CA HIS A 34 1.03 -10.26 1.67
C HIS A 34 1.18 -11.77 1.65
N ILE A 35 2.24 -12.27 2.28
CA ILE A 35 2.56 -13.69 2.38
C ILE A 35 2.89 -13.99 3.83
N MET A 36 2.29 -15.04 4.36
CA MET A 36 2.44 -15.47 5.75
C MET A 36 2.96 -16.91 5.74
N GLN A 37 4.11 -17.15 6.35
CA GLN A 37 4.72 -18.48 6.45
C GLN A 37 5.06 -18.80 7.91
N GLY A 38 4.43 -19.84 8.46
CA GLY A 38 4.80 -20.38 9.77
C GLY A 38 6.06 -21.23 9.67
N PHE A 39 6.96 -21.10 10.65
CA PHE A 39 8.14 -21.95 10.80
C PHE A 39 8.13 -22.67 12.13
N GLU A 40 8.32 -23.99 12.07
CA GLU A 40 8.36 -24.88 13.22
C GLU A 40 9.61 -25.75 13.12
N ALA A 41 10.31 -25.92 14.23
CA ALA A 41 11.42 -26.86 14.32
C ALA A 41 10.87 -28.26 14.61
N PRO A 42 11.37 -29.32 13.94
CA PRO A 42 10.96 -30.69 14.24
C PRO A 42 11.44 -31.19 15.61
N ASN A 43 12.34 -30.45 16.28
CA ASN A 43 12.80 -30.76 17.62
C ASN A 43 11.89 -30.10 18.67
N GLU A 44 11.30 -30.91 19.55
CA GLU A 44 10.33 -30.47 20.58
C GLU A 44 10.89 -29.38 21.53
N GLU A 45 12.22 -29.30 21.69
CA GLU A 45 12.86 -28.27 22.54
C GLU A 45 12.80 -26.85 21.97
N ILE A 46 12.76 -26.69 20.65
CA ILE A 46 12.69 -25.37 20.00
C ILE A 46 11.25 -25.04 19.62
N GLY A 47 10.47 -26.04 19.19
CA GLY A 47 9.05 -25.89 18.87
C GLY A 47 8.78 -24.82 17.81
N TYR A 48 7.84 -23.91 18.09
CA TYR A 48 7.42 -22.83 17.20
C TYR A 48 8.49 -21.73 17.12
N ILE A 49 9.01 -21.46 15.91
CA ILE A 49 10.08 -20.48 15.68
C ILE A 49 9.48 -19.07 15.51
N GLY A 50 8.32 -18.99 14.87
CA GLY A 50 7.64 -17.74 14.52
C GLY A 50 6.93 -17.83 13.17
N MET A 51 6.23 -16.76 12.81
CA MET A 51 5.64 -16.58 11.49
C MET A 51 6.34 -15.45 10.77
N LEU A 52 6.86 -15.73 9.58
CA LEU A 52 7.39 -14.72 8.67
C LEU A 52 6.23 -14.10 7.91
N HIS A 53 6.11 -12.78 8.01
CA HIS A 53 5.22 -11.98 7.19
C HIS A 53 6.07 -11.22 6.16
N LEU A 54 5.81 -11.45 4.87
CA LEU A 54 6.33 -10.63 3.79
C LEU A 54 5.22 -9.77 3.20
N TRP A 55 5.52 -8.49 2.93
CA TRP A 55 4.59 -7.63 2.22
C TRP A 55 5.27 -6.82 1.11
N TRP A 56 4.52 -6.63 0.03
CA TRP A 56 4.97 -5.90 -1.15
C TRP A 56 4.60 -4.42 -1.05
N VAL A 57 5.57 -3.55 -1.33
CA VAL A 57 5.38 -2.11 -1.40
C VAL A 57 5.83 -1.61 -2.77
N ASN A 58 5.02 -0.74 -3.37
CA ASN A 58 5.32 -0.07 -4.64
C ASN A 58 6.23 1.14 -4.41
N GLU A 59 7.41 0.89 -3.84
CA GLU A 59 8.47 1.89 -3.70
C GLU A 59 9.50 1.71 -4.82
N ASP A 60 10.01 2.83 -5.36
CA ASP A 60 11.14 2.76 -6.29
C ASP A 60 12.37 2.34 -5.49
N SER A 61 12.80 1.11 -5.70
CA SER A 61 13.94 0.53 -4.98
C SER A 61 15.27 1.13 -5.44
N GLY A 62 15.29 1.85 -6.57
CA GLY A 62 16.52 2.32 -7.21
C GLY A 62 17.43 1.18 -7.68
N ILE A 63 16.93 -0.07 -7.66
CA ILE A 63 17.69 -1.26 -8.07
C ILE A 63 17.57 -1.40 -9.58
N GLU A 64 18.65 -1.07 -10.28
CA GLU A 64 18.82 -1.41 -11.69
C GLU A 64 19.37 -2.85 -11.80
N TYR A 65 18.64 -3.71 -12.50
CA TYR A 65 19.08 -5.08 -12.77
C TYR A 65 19.86 -5.10 -14.09
N ASP A 66 21.05 -5.71 -14.08
CA ASP A 66 21.90 -5.88 -15.28
C ASP A 66 21.19 -6.61 -16.44
N ASN A 67 20.19 -7.45 -16.14
CA ASN A 67 19.32 -8.09 -17.12
C ASN A 67 17.84 -7.86 -16.74
N PRO A 68 17.23 -6.75 -17.17
CA PRO A 68 15.89 -6.39 -16.76
C PRO A 68 14.88 -7.37 -17.38
N ARG A 69 14.34 -8.30 -16.58
CA ARG A 69 13.03 -8.85 -16.92
C ARG A 69 12.03 -7.73 -16.62
N TYR A 70 11.07 -7.47 -17.50
CA TYR A 70 10.10 -6.39 -17.28
C TYR A 70 9.34 -6.63 -15.96
N PHE A 71 9.70 -5.91 -14.90
CA PHE A 71 9.21 -6.14 -13.54
C PHE A 71 8.43 -4.93 -13.02
N VAL A 72 7.38 -5.20 -12.24
CA VAL A 72 6.71 -4.20 -11.41
C VAL A 72 7.74 -3.67 -10.40
N LYS A 73 8.02 -2.37 -10.43
CA LYS A 73 8.92 -1.72 -9.47
C LYS A 73 8.31 -1.85 -8.06
N GLY A 74 9.06 -2.40 -7.11
CA GLY A 74 8.62 -2.57 -5.73
C GLY A 74 9.55 -3.49 -4.93
N THR A 75 9.38 -3.48 -3.61
CA THR A 75 10.21 -4.24 -2.65
C THR A 75 9.35 -5.14 -1.77
N TRP A 76 9.92 -6.28 -1.36
CA TRP A 76 9.29 -7.21 -0.41
C TRP A 76 9.92 -7.08 0.97
N ASN A 77 9.24 -6.35 1.85
CA ASN A 77 9.63 -6.17 3.25
C ASN A 77 9.30 -7.40 4.08
N SER A 78 9.97 -7.59 5.23
CA SER A 78 9.71 -8.69 6.17
C SER A 78 9.54 -8.23 7.61
N GLU A 79 8.72 -8.96 8.34
CA GLU A 79 8.68 -8.95 9.79
C GLU A 79 8.46 -10.36 10.32
N TRP A 80 8.89 -10.60 11.57
CA TRP A 80 8.68 -11.85 12.26
C TRP A 80 7.68 -11.65 13.39
N LEU A 81 6.66 -12.50 13.41
CA LEU A 81 5.67 -12.58 14.48
C LEU A 81 6.06 -13.70 15.43
N ASP A 82 5.99 -13.42 16.73
CA ASP A 82 6.48 -14.33 17.76
C ASP A 82 5.45 -15.40 18.11
N THR A 83 4.16 -15.12 17.88
CA THR A 83 3.06 -16.02 18.20
C THR A 83 2.15 -16.31 17.00
N PRO A 84 1.55 -17.52 16.91
CA PRO A 84 0.56 -17.81 15.88
C PRO A 84 -0.67 -16.90 15.94
N GLN A 85 -1.05 -16.45 17.15
CA GLN A 85 -2.21 -15.61 17.38
C GLN A 85 -2.02 -14.21 16.78
N GLU A 86 -0.82 -13.64 16.88
CA GLU A 86 -0.46 -12.38 16.20
C GLU A 86 -0.56 -12.53 14.69
N GLY A 87 -0.06 -13.65 14.15
CA GLY A 87 -0.19 -14.01 12.74
C GLY A 87 -1.63 -14.06 12.26
N LEU A 88 -2.50 -14.75 13.01
CA LEU A 88 -3.92 -14.84 12.69
C LEU A 88 -4.61 -13.48 12.74
N LYS A 89 -4.34 -12.69 13.78
CA LYS A 89 -4.92 -11.35 13.93
C LYS A 89 -4.52 -10.44 12.77
N LEU A 90 -3.26 -10.49 12.37
CA LEU A 90 -2.75 -9.72 11.22
C LEU A 90 -3.41 -10.19 9.91
N ALA A 91 -3.49 -11.50 9.69
CA ALA A 91 -4.14 -12.05 8.49
C ALA A 91 -5.61 -11.62 8.37
N ILE A 92 -6.38 -11.66 9.47
CA ILE A 92 -7.78 -11.20 9.49
C ILE A 92 -7.86 -9.70 9.18
N LYS A 93 -6.99 -8.88 9.77
CA LYS A 93 -6.94 -7.44 9.52
C LYS A 93 -6.64 -7.16 8.05
N LEU A 94 -5.61 -7.81 7.49
CA LEU A 94 -5.21 -7.66 6.10
C LEU A 94 -6.29 -8.14 5.13
N GLN A 95 -6.98 -9.23 5.44
CA GLN A 95 -8.10 -9.71 4.64
C GLN A 95 -9.24 -8.68 4.63
N ALA A 96 -9.56 -8.08 5.77
CA ALA A 96 -10.57 -7.02 5.87
C ALA A 96 -10.15 -5.75 5.10
N GLU A 97 -8.87 -5.39 5.13
CA GLU A 97 -8.32 -4.26 4.39
C GLU A 97 -8.25 -4.51 2.89
N GLN A 98 -7.82 -5.69 2.44
CA GLN A 98 -7.79 -6.09 1.03
C GLN A 98 -9.18 -6.32 0.44
N ALA A 99 -10.17 -6.68 1.27
CA ALA A 99 -11.57 -6.73 0.85
C ALA A 99 -12.11 -5.35 0.46
N LYS A 100 -11.45 -4.26 0.89
CA LYS A 100 -11.75 -2.93 0.37
C LYS A 100 -11.25 -2.86 -1.07
N VAL A 101 -12.18 -2.72 -2.01
CA VAL A 101 -11.90 -2.60 -3.45
C VAL A 101 -11.25 -1.24 -3.79
N TYR A 102 -11.15 -0.35 -2.81
CA TYR A 102 -10.70 1.02 -2.97
C TYR A 102 -9.69 1.41 -1.89
N ASP A 103 -8.83 2.36 -2.24
CA ASP A 103 -7.91 3.02 -1.31
C ASP A 103 -8.63 4.20 -0.65
N GLU A 104 -8.90 4.09 0.65
CA GLU A 104 -9.63 5.10 1.43
C GLU A 104 -8.94 6.47 1.42
N ASN A 105 -7.60 6.50 1.48
CA ASN A 105 -6.85 7.75 1.49
C ASN A 105 -7.00 8.46 0.15
N LYS A 106 -6.86 7.72 -0.96
CA LYS A 106 -7.07 8.29 -2.31
C LYS A 106 -8.50 8.79 -2.51
N LEU A 107 -9.50 8.08 -1.99
CA LEU A 107 -10.88 8.57 -2.05
C LEU A 107 -11.03 9.90 -1.32
N TRP A 108 -10.40 10.03 -0.15
CA TRP A 108 -10.42 11.27 0.62
C TRP A 108 -9.69 12.42 -0.07
N GLU A 109 -8.51 12.17 -0.62
CA GLU A 109 -7.77 13.13 -1.42
C GLU A 109 -8.59 13.63 -2.62
N VAL A 110 -9.22 12.72 -3.37
CA VAL A 110 -10.08 13.06 -4.51
C VAL A 110 -11.28 13.88 -4.06
N HIS A 111 -11.92 13.51 -2.95
CA HIS A 111 -13.06 14.22 -2.42
C HIS A 111 -12.71 15.65 -1.97
N ILE A 112 -11.61 15.81 -1.23
CA ILE A 112 -11.10 17.11 -0.78
C ILE A 112 -10.80 17.99 -2.00
N ARG A 113 -10.03 17.47 -2.97
CA ARG A 113 -9.68 18.20 -4.20
C ARG A 113 -10.93 18.64 -4.97
N ASN A 114 -11.92 17.76 -5.10
CA ASN A 114 -13.18 18.09 -5.77
C ASN A 114 -13.93 19.21 -5.03
N ASN A 115 -13.98 19.18 -3.70
CA ASN A 115 -14.61 20.24 -2.91
C ASN A 115 -13.88 21.58 -3.04
N GLU A 116 -12.55 21.58 -3.09
CA GLU A 116 -11.76 22.79 -3.34
C GLU A 116 -12.00 23.36 -4.74
N GLU A 117 -12.14 22.51 -5.76
CA GLU A 117 -12.52 22.93 -7.11
C GLU A 117 -13.93 23.52 -7.17
N ILE A 118 -14.90 22.91 -6.50
CA ILE A 118 -16.27 23.43 -6.41
C ILE A 118 -16.27 24.80 -5.72
N LYS A 119 -15.56 24.95 -4.59
CA LYS A 119 -15.43 26.23 -3.89
C LYS A 119 -14.82 27.30 -4.78
N ARG A 120 -13.74 26.99 -5.51
CA ARG A 120 -13.12 27.91 -6.46
C ARG A 120 -14.11 28.35 -7.55
N LYS A 121 -14.82 27.40 -8.16
CA LYS A 121 -15.85 27.71 -9.18
C LYS A 121 -16.97 28.61 -8.62
N MET A 122 -17.44 28.34 -7.40
CA MET A 122 -18.47 29.15 -6.76
C MET A 122 -18.00 30.59 -6.48
N LEU A 123 -16.75 30.77 -6.04
CA LEU A 123 -16.15 32.10 -5.85
C LEU A 123 -16.09 32.87 -7.17
N THR A 124 -15.59 32.26 -8.24
CA THR A 124 -15.51 32.90 -9.56
C THR A 124 -16.89 33.28 -10.11
N ILE A 125 -17.90 32.43 -9.90
CA ILE A 125 -19.29 32.75 -10.30
C ILE A 125 -19.80 33.95 -9.50
N LYS A 126 -19.56 33.99 -8.18
CA LYS A 126 -20.00 35.09 -7.31
C LYS A 126 -19.33 36.41 -7.70
N GLU A 127 -18.02 36.41 -7.92
CA GLU A 127 -17.28 37.59 -8.37
C GLU A 127 -17.80 38.09 -9.73
N GLY A 128 -18.06 37.19 -10.68
CA GLY A 128 -18.62 37.55 -11.99
C GLY A 128 -20.07 38.01 -11.95
N ASP A 129 -20.86 37.64 -10.94
CA ASP A 129 -22.22 38.14 -10.75
C ASP A 129 -22.20 39.52 -10.05
N GLU A 130 -21.31 39.73 -9.07
CA GLU A 130 -21.08 41.05 -8.45
C GLU A 130 -20.60 42.09 -9.48
N GLU A 131 -19.71 41.71 -10.40
CA GLU A 131 -19.23 42.61 -11.47
C GLU A 131 -20.35 43.00 -12.47
N LYS A 132 -21.27 42.08 -12.78
CA LYS A 132 -22.45 42.38 -13.62
C LYS A 132 -23.47 43.27 -12.92
N GLU A 133 -23.65 43.10 -11.60
CA GLU A 133 -24.55 43.96 -10.81
C GLU A 133 -24.02 45.40 -10.78
N LEU A 134 -22.72 45.59 -10.54
CA LEU A 134 -22.08 46.92 -10.58
C LEU A 134 -22.18 47.59 -11.96
N ASP A 135 -21.93 46.85 -13.05
CA ASP A 135 -22.03 47.38 -14.41
C ASP A 135 -23.49 47.74 -14.80
N ASN A 136 -24.48 47.03 -14.27
CA ASN A 136 -25.89 47.39 -14.41
C ASN A 136 -26.26 48.64 -13.60
N GLU A 137 -25.78 48.76 -12.35
CA GLU A 137 -26.03 49.93 -11.51
C GLU A 137 -25.41 51.20 -12.11
N GLU A 138 -24.18 51.14 -12.63
CA GLU A 138 -23.56 52.28 -13.32
C GLU A 138 -24.38 52.73 -14.54
N LYS A 139 -24.90 51.80 -15.35
CA LYS A 139 -25.74 52.13 -16.52
C LYS A 139 -27.08 52.78 -16.17
N ILE A 140 -27.59 52.56 -14.97
CA ILE A 140 -28.85 53.17 -14.49
C ILE A 140 -28.61 54.60 -13.99
N VAL A 141 -27.42 54.92 -13.46
CA VAL A 141 -27.09 56.25 -12.92
C VAL A 141 -26.80 57.29 -14.01
N TYR A 142 -26.42 56.87 -15.23
CA TYR A 142 -26.11 57.76 -16.35
C TYR A 142 -27.25 57.95 -17.39
N ASN A 143 -28.47 57.51 -17.10
CA ASN A 143 -29.70 57.81 -17.89
C ASN A 143 -30.67 58.69 -17.09
#